data_AF-A0A1Q5PSV2-F1
#
_entry.id   AF-A0A1Q5PSV2-F1
#
_cell.length_a   1.000
_cell.length_b   1.000
_cell.length_c   1.000
_cell.angle_alpha   90.00
_cell.angle_beta   90.00
_cell.angle_gamma   90.00
#
_symmetry.space_group_name_H-M   'P 1'
#
loop_
_entity.id
_entity.type
_entity.pdbx_description
1 polymer ?
#
loop_
_entity_poly.entity_id
_entity_poly.type
_entity_poly.pdbx_seq_one_letter_code
_entity_poly.pdbx_strand_id
1 'polypeptide(L)'
;MTASNVDPRTKLLFLVVVNTTLMHAAKAPEILVGMLVAGFLLVVSDGWRSLRPYLLIMLPAAFCAYVLPLLWQNVLVAIFVTIGYWTLRFGVSISAAIYVILTTGPAQLTAALRRLRIPQFIVIPFTVVLRYIPTVIDELFAIRDAMRLRGLFPGAFGVLAHPIRTAEYILVPLLSSSIRMADELSAAALTRGLGGAVQPTSIVRLRFTWHDAALIAATAAIAFASTIWGWLL
;
A
#
# COMPACT_ATOMS: atom_id res chain seq x y z
N MET A 1 14.06 12.01 -3.05
CA MET A 1 12.72 11.51 -2.67
C MET A 1 11.95 12.70 -2.11
N THR A 2 11.28 13.44 -2.98
CA THR A 2 10.46 14.61 -2.61
C THR A 2 9.19 14.11 -1.93
N ALA A 3 9.27 13.90 -0.62
CA ALA A 3 8.13 13.53 0.20
C ALA A 3 7.09 14.65 0.08
N SER A 4 5.98 14.38 -0.61
CA SER A 4 4.81 15.26 -0.54
C SER A 4 4.37 15.30 0.93
N ASN A 5 4.41 16.50 1.52
CA ASN A 5 3.99 16.81 2.90
C ASN A 5 2.46 16.71 3.04
N VAL A 6 1.89 15.58 2.65
CA VAL A 6 0.46 15.30 2.78
C VAL A 6 0.31 14.34 3.95
N ASP A 7 -0.51 14.73 4.91
CA ASP A 7 -0.72 14.00 6.15
C ASP A 7 -1.19 12.56 5.85
N PRO A 8 -0.50 11.53 6.39
CA PRO A 8 -0.83 10.13 6.15
C PRO A 8 -2.26 9.75 6.53
N ARG A 9 -2.90 10.50 7.43
CA ARG A 9 -4.30 10.26 7.81
C ARG A 9 -5.26 10.59 6.67
N THR A 10 -5.00 11.70 5.99
CA THR A 10 -5.80 12.14 4.84
C THR A 10 -5.68 11.15 3.70
N LYS A 11 -4.47 10.61 3.49
CA LYS A 11 -4.20 9.54 2.52
C LYS A 11 -4.94 8.23 2.85
N LEU A 12 -4.94 7.81 4.13
CA LEU A 12 -5.66 6.61 4.56
C LEU A 12 -7.18 6.79 4.49
N LEU A 13 -7.70 7.94 4.91
CA LEU A 13 -9.12 8.27 4.76
C LEU A 13 -9.52 8.32 3.28
N PHE A 14 -8.72 8.95 2.43
CA PHE A 14 -8.92 8.94 0.98
C PHE A 14 -9.01 7.51 0.44
N LEU A 15 -8.08 6.65 0.83
CA LEU A 15 -8.05 5.27 0.36
C LEU A 15 -9.31 4.50 0.78
N VAL A 16 -9.73 4.63 2.04
CA VAL A 16 -10.93 3.96 2.55
C VAL A 16 -12.19 4.51 1.90
N VAL A 17 -12.31 5.85 1.76
CA VAL A 17 -13.47 6.49 1.14
C VAL A 17 -13.56 6.12 -0.33
N VAL A 18 -12.47 6.24 -1.09
CA VAL A 18 -12.44 5.88 -2.52
C VAL A 18 -12.76 4.40 -2.71
N ASN A 19 -12.20 3.51 -1.89
CA ASN A 19 -12.49 2.08 -1.99
C ASN A 19 -13.97 1.78 -1.66
N THR A 20 -14.51 2.34 -0.57
CA THR A 20 -15.91 2.14 -0.18
C THR A 20 -16.89 2.71 -1.22
N THR A 21 -16.63 3.91 -1.77
CA THR A 21 -17.47 4.50 -2.83
C THR A 21 -17.40 3.68 -4.12
N LEU A 22 -16.20 3.23 -4.51
CA LEU A 22 -16.03 2.46 -5.75
C LEU A 22 -16.62 1.04 -5.65
N MET A 23 -16.67 0.46 -4.44
CA MET A 23 -17.19 -0.89 -4.23
C MET A 23 -18.72 -0.91 -4.06
N HIS A 24 -19.33 0.11 -3.46
CA HIS A 24 -20.74 0.07 -3.08
C HIS A 24 -21.72 0.27 -4.25
N ALA A 25 -21.47 1.21 -5.17
CA ALA A 25 -22.38 1.47 -6.30
C ALA A 25 -21.77 2.29 -7.45
N ALA A 26 -20.48 2.06 -7.78
CA ALA A 26 -19.81 2.93 -8.76
C ALA A 26 -20.52 2.94 -10.11
N LYS A 27 -20.93 4.10 -10.61
CA LYS A 27 -21.45 4.26 -11.98
C LYS A 27 -20.30 4.61 -12.93
N ALA A 28 -20.54 4.51 -14.24
CA ALA A 28 -19.56 4.85 -15.28
C ALA A 28 -18.78 6.18 -15.05
N PRO A 29 -19.44 7.31 -14.68
CA PRO A 29 -18.73 8.57 -14.43
C PRO A 29 -17.86 8.53 -13.17
N GLU A 30 -18.25 7.79 -12.13
CA GLU A 30 -17.49 7.72 -10.86
C GLU A 30 -16.17 6.97 -11.04
N ILE A 31 -16.18 5.90 -11.85
CA ILE A 31 -14.97 5.15 -12.19
C ILE A 31 -14.01 6.00 -13.02
N LEU A 32 -14.54 6.79 -13.95
CA LEU A 32 -13.74 7.69 -14.79
C LEU A 32 -13.09 8.81 -13.96
N VAL A 33 -13.86 9.44 -13.06
CA VAL A 33 -13.32 10.46 -12.14
C VAL A 33 -12.28 9.85 -11.21
N GLY A 34 -12.53 8.66 -10.66
CA GLY A 34 -11.56 7.92 -9.85
C GLY A 34 -10.28 7.60 -10.60
N MET A 35 -10.38 7.22 -11.88
CA MET A 35 -9.24 6.97 -12.76
C MET A 35 -8.41 8.24 -13.00
N LEU A 36 -9.05 9.37 -13.30
CA LEU A 36 -8.37 10.64 -13.52
C LEU A 36 -7.68 11.14 -12.24
N VAL A 37 -8.35 11.05 -11.09
CA VAL A 37 -7.79 11.47 -9.80
C VAL A 37 -6.63 10.57 -9.39
N ALA A 38 -6.76 9.25 -9.49
CA ALA A 38 -5.68 8.31 -9.17
C ALA A 38 -4.47 8.49 -10.11
N GLY A 39 -4.73 8.67 -11.41
CA GLY A 39 -3.69 8.95 -12.40
C GLY A 39 -2.96 10.27 -12.12
N PHE A 40 -3.69 11.34 -11.81
CA PHE A 40 -3.11 12.63 -11.44
C PHE A 40 -2.25 12.54 -10.18
N LEU A 41 -2.74 11.86 -9.14
CA LEU A 41 -2.01 11.67 -7.88
C LEU A 41 -0.71 10.87 -8.08
N LEU A 42 -0.72 9.83 -8.92
CA LEU A 42 0.48 9.04 -9.25
C LEU A 42 1.53 9.87 -10.00
N VAL A 43 1.11 10.74 -10.92
CA VAL A 43 2.02 11.64 -11.65
C VAL A 43 2.68 12.63 -10.71
N VAL A 44 1.93 13.18 -9.76
CA VAL A 44 2.44 14.12 -8.76
C VAL A 44 3.42 13.43 -7.79
N SER A 45 3.22 12.14 -7.47
CA SER A 45 4.07 11.44 -6.51
C SER A 45 5.38 10.89 -7.08
N ASP A 46 5.34 10.29 -8.27
CA ASP A 46 6.43 9.42 -8.75
C ASP A 46 6.78 9.66 -10.24
N GLY A 47 6.17 10.69 -10.84
CA GLY A 47 6.41 11.10 -12.22
C GLY A 47 5.91 10.11 -13.29
N TRP A 48 6.40 10.28 -14.51
CA TRP A 48 5.93 9.54 -15.70
C TRP A 48 6.20 8.03 -15.68
N ARG A 49 7.07 7.54 -14.77
CA ARG A 49 7.46 6.12 -14.69
C ARG A 49 6.31 5.24 -14.20
N SER A 50 5.57 5.70 -13.20
CA SER A 50 4.42 4.97 -12.62
C SER A 50 3.13 5.20 -13.41
N LEU A 51 3.07 6.25 -14.25
CA LEU A 51 1.94 6.51 -15.16
C LEU A 51 1.87 5.52 -16.34
N ARG A 52 3.02 5.10 -16.90
CA ARG A 52 3.05 4.16 -18.03
C ARG A 52 2.33 2.84 -17.76
N PRO A 53 2.64 2.07 -16.69
CA PRO A 53 1.94 0.82 -16.41
C PRO A 53 0.46 1.06 -16.06
N TYR A 54 0.15 2.18 -15.41
CA TYR A 54 -1.23 2.55 -15.09
C TYR A 54 -2.08 2.75 -16.36
N LEU A 55 -1.61 3.56 -17.31
CA LEU A 55 -2.31 3.80 -18.57
C LEU A 55 -2.39 2.54 -19.44
N LEU A 56 -1.33 1.72 -19.44
CA LEU A 56 -1.26 0.48 -20.22
C LEU A 56 -2.32 -0.55 -19.77
N ILE A 57 -2.69 -0.54 -18.49
CA ILE A 57 -3.74 -1.44 -17.96
C ILE A 57 -5.12 -0.78 -18.05
N MET A 58 -5.24 0.51 -17.74
CA MET A 58 -6.55 1.17 -17.64
C MET A 58 -7.17 1.53 -18.99
N LEU A 59 -6.40 1.93 -20.00
CA LEU A 59 -6.94 2.30 -21.31
C LEU A 59 -7.61 1.12 -22.04
N PRO A 60 -7.00 -0.08 -22.13
CA PRO A 60 -7.67 -1.25 -22.71
C PRO A 60 -8.88 -1.68 -21.90
N ALA A 61 -8.81 -1.61 -20.56
CA ALA A 61 -9.93 -1.94 -19.70
C ALA A 61 -11.13 -0.98 -19.90
N ALA A 62 -10.88 0.32 -20.07
CA ALA A 62 -11.89 1.31 -20.41
C ALA A 62 -12.51 1.08 -21.79
N PHE A 63 -11.69 0.72 -22.77
CA PHE A 63 -12.17 0.36 -24.11
C PHE A 63 -13.10 -0.86 -24.07
N CYS A 64 -12.68 -1.93 -23.38
CA CYS A 64 -13.49 -3.14 -23.20
C CYS A 64 -14.78 -2.89 -22.43
N ALA A 65 -14.76 -2.03 -21.42
CA ALA A 65 -15.92 -1.77 -20.57
C ALA A 65 -16.97 -0.86 -21.24
N TYR A 66 -16.55 0.15 -22.01
CA TYR A 66 -17.45 1.21 -22.49
C TYR A 66 -17.60 1.29 -24.01
N VAL A 67 -16.62 0.87 -24.81
CA VAL A 67 -16.68 1.00 -26.29
C VAL A 67 -17.14 -0.30 -26.95
N LEU A 68 -16.64 -1.44 -26.47
CA LEU A 68 -17.03 -2.77 -26.95
C LEU A 68 -18.55 -3.04 -26.96
N PRO A 69 -19.34 -2.71 -25.92
CA PRO A 69 -20.78 -2.97 -25.90
C PRO A 69 -21.58 -2.09 -26.87
N LEU A 70 -21.01 -0.98 -27.35
CA LEU A 70 -21.62 -0.12 -28.37
C LEU A 70 -21.40 -0.66 -29.80
N LEU A 71 -20.34 -1.42 -30.03
CA LEU A 71 -20.00 -1.97 -31.34
C LEU A 71 -20.70 -3.30 -31.62
N TRP A 72 -20.80 -4.18 -30.60
CA TRP A 72 -21.37 -5.52 -30.74
C TRP A 72 -22.12 -5.98 -29.48
N GLN A 73 -23.32 -6.54 -29.66
CA GLN A 73 -24.14 -7.09 -28.57
C GLN A 73 -24.10 -8.62 -28.55
N ASN A 74 -22.93 -9.17 -28.24
CA ASN A 74 -22.69 -10.62 -28.16
C ASN A 74 -22.41 -11.06 -26.72
N VAL A 75 -22.69 -12.33 -26.40
CA VAL A 75 -22.37 -12.92 -25.08
C VAL A 75 -20.89 -12.81 -24.74
N LEU A 76 -19.99 -13.00 -25.72
CA LEU A 76 -18.55 -12.82 -25.53
C LEU A 76 -18.20 -11.37 -25.13
N VAL A 77 -18.87 -10.38 -25.72
CA VAL A 77 -18.67 -8.96 -25.37
C VAL A 77 -19.11 -8.70 -23.92
N ALA A 78 -20.19 -9.32 -23.45
CA ALA A 78 -20.62 -9.20 -22.06
C ALA A 78 -19.57 -9.71 -21.04
N ILE A 79 -18.85 -10.78 -21.38
CA ILE A 79 -17.73 -11.29 -20.57
C ILE A 79 -16.60 -10.26 -20.53
N PHE A 80 -16.18 -9.71 -21.68
CA PHE A 80 -15.13 -8.69 -21.76
C PHE A 80 -15.50 -7.39 -21.05
N VAL A 81 -16.76 -6.97 -21.13
CA VAL A 81 -17.29 -5.80 -20.40
C VAL A 81 -17.18 -6.01 -18.90
N THR A 82 -17.59 -7.18 -18.40
CA THR A 82 -17.53 -7.51 -16.97
C THR A 82 -16.09 -7.50 -16.47
N ILE A 83 -15.18 -8.15 -17.19
CA ILE A 83 -13.75 -8.19 -16.84
C ILE A 83 -13.15 -6.78 -16.89
N GLY A 84 -13.43 -6.00 -17.93
CA GLY A 84 -12.95 -4.63 -18.07
C GLY A 84 -13.42 -3.74 -16.92
N TYR A 85 -14.70 -3.85 -16.57
CA TYR A 85 -15.30 -3.07 -15.50
C TYR A 85 -14.70 -3.37 -14.11
N TRP A 86 -14.52 -4.66 -13.78
CA TRP A 86 -13.84 -5.06 -12.54
C TRP A 86 -12.36 -4.66 -12.54
N THR A 87 -11.69 -4.78 -13.68
CA THR A 87 -10.28 -4.36 -13.82
C THR A 87 -10.12 -2.87 -13.55
N LEU A 88 -11.03 -2.03 -14.06
CA LEU A 88 -11.03 -0.60 -13.76
C LEU A 88 -11.21 -0.32 -12.26
N ARG A 89 -12.19 -0.98 -11.61
CA ARG A 89 -12.44 -0.81 -10.17
C ARG A 89 -11.22 -1.18 -9.32
N PHE A 90 -10.66 -2.37 -9.55
CA PHE A 90 -9.47 -2.81 -8.82
C PHE A 90 -8.23 -1.98 -9.17
N GLY A 91 -8.08 -1.57 -10.43
CA GLY A 91 -6.94 -0.76 -10.84
C GLY A 91 -6.91 0.63 -10.20
N VAL A 92 -8.06 1.31 -10.08
CA VAL A 92 -8.14 2.57 -9.32
C VAL A 92 -7.81 2.35 -7.85
N SER A 93 -8.34 1.28 -7.23
CA SER A 93 -8.06 0.96 -5.83
C SER A 93 -6.58 0.64 -5.57
N ILE A 94 -5.96 -0.16 -6.43
CA ILE A 94 -4.55 -0.53 -6.33
C ILE A 94 -3.67 0.70 -6.53
N SER A 95 -4.03 1.57 -7.48
CA SER A 95 -3.29 2.81 -7.76
C SER A 95 -3.34 3.79 -6.58
N ALA A 96 -4.51 3.92 -5.95
CA ALA A 96 -4.65 4.68 -4.70
C ALA A 96 -3.78 4.07 -3.59
N ALA A 97 -3.75 2.74 -3.44
CA ALA A 97 -2.89 2.07 -2.46
C ALA A 97 -1.40 2.31 -2.72
N ILE A 98 -0.97 2.19 -3.98
CA ILE A 98 0.42 2.48 -4.39
C ILE A 98 0.79 3.93 -4.08
N TYR A 99 -0.09 4.90 -4.37
CA TYR A 99 0.13 6.29 -4.00
C TYR A 99 0.34 6.45 -2.49
N VAL A 100 -0.48 5.82 -1.65
CA VAL A 100 -0.33 5.88 -0.19
C VAL A 100 1.00 5.27 0.25
N ILE A 101 1.38 4.11 -0.29
CA ILE A 101 2.63 3.41 0.07
C ILE A 101 3.86 4.22 -0.35
N LEU A 102 3.89 4.73 -1.57
CA LEU A 102 5.03 5.51 -2.10
C LEU A 102 5.21 6.85 -1.38
N THR A 103 4.11 7.47 -0.95
CA THR A 103 4.13 8.80 -0.33
C THR A 103 4.10 8.76 1.20
N THR A 104 4.03 7.58 1.83
CA THR A 104 3.96 7.43 3.29
C THR A 104 5.09 6.54 3.78
N GLY A 105 6.07 7.15 4.46
CA GLY A 105 7.13 6.38 5.11
C GLY A 105 6.62 5.58 6.32
N PRO A 106 7.33 4.50 6.72
CA PRO A 106 6.95 3.67 7.87
C PRO A 106 6.86 4.47 9.19
N ALA A 107 7.70 5.49 9.36
CA ALA A 107 7.64 6.42 10.52
C ALA A 107 6.39 7.33 10.51
N GLN A 108 5.90 7.69 9.33
CA GLN A 108 4.70 8.52 9.18
C GLN A 108 3.43 7.70 9.40
N LEU A 109 3.40 6.46 8.92
CA LEU A 109 2.29 5.51 9.13
C LEU A 109 2.11 5.21 10.62
N THR A 110 3.20 4.95 11.34
CA THR A 110 3.19 4.68 12.78
C THR A 110 2.76 5.89 13.61
N ALA A 111 3.17 7.10 13.23
CA ALA A 111 2.69 8.35 13.83
C ALA A 111 1.18 8.57 13.59
N ALA A 112 0.67 8.19 12.42
CA ALA A 112 -0.77 8.24 12.13
C ALA A 112 -1.56 7.25 12.99
N LEU A 113 -1.10 6.00 13.11
CA LEU A 113 -1.72 4.97 13.96
C LEU A 113 -1.75 5.38 15.44
N ARG A 114 -0.66 5.97 15.95
CA ARG A 114 -0.61 6.48 17.35
C ARG A 114 -1.66 7.57 17.61
N ARG A 115 -1.90 8.45 16.64
CA ARG A 115 -2.89 9.54 16.75
C ARG A 115 -4.34 9.09 16.49
N LEU A 116 -4.54 7.97 15.79
CA LEU A 116 -5.85 7.30 15.65
C LEU A 116 -6.33 6.64 16.94
N ARG A 117 -5.63 6.84 18.07
CA ARG A 117 -5.94 6.29 19.40
C ARG A 117 -5.99 4.76 19.43
N ILE A 118 -5.26 4.12 18.51
CA ILE A 118 -5.00 2.68 18.57
C ILE A 118 -4.16 2.41 19.83
N PRO A 119 -4.48 1.37 20.60
CA PRO A 119 -3.81 1.10 21.87
C PRO A 119 -2.30 0.85 21.66
N GLN A 120 -1.50 1.37 22.58
CA GLN A 120 -0.05 1.42 22.44
C GLN A 120 0.60 0.04 22.36
N PHE A 121 -0.04 -0.99 22.93
CA PHE A 121 0.41 -2.38 22.82
C PHE A 121 0.45 -2.90 21.38
N ILE A 122 -0.32 -2.31 20.46
CA ILE A 122 -0.29 -2.65 19.03
C ILE A 122 0.70 -1.75 18.29
N VAL A 123 0.66 -0.44 18.58
CA VAL A 123 1.43 0.56 17.83
C VAL A 123 2.93 0.38 18.00
N ILE A 124 3.40 0.03 19.20
CA ILE A 124 4.83 -0.11 19.49
C ILE A 124 5.44 -1.31 18.73
N PRO A 125 4.93 -2.56 18.86
CA PRO A 125 5.44 -3.68 18.08
C PRO A 125 5.33 -3.45 16.58
N PHE A 126 4.21 -2.87 16.11
CA PHE A 126 4.03 -2.58 14.69
C PHE A 126 5.09 -1.61 14.16
N THR A 127 5.44 -0.58 14.93
CA THR A 127 6.51 0.38 14.56
C THR A 127 7.87 -0.30 14.48
N VAL A 128 8.15 -1.21 15.41
CA VAL A 128 9.39 -1.99 15.42
C VAL A 128 9.48 -2.85 14.17
N VAL A 129 8.43 -3.63 13.89
CA VAL A 129 8.38 -4.52 12.72
C VAL A 129 8.62 -3.73 11.43
N LEU A 130 7.94 -2.59 11.25
CA LEU A 130 8.11 -1.77 10.04
C LEU A 130 9.53 -1.21 9.87
N ARG A 131 10.25 -0.94 10.97
CA ARG A 131 11.64 -0.50 10.92
C ARG A 131 12.62 -1.65 10.76
N TYR A 132 12.22 -2.86 11.14
CA TYR A 132 13.06 -4.05 11.09
C TYR A 132 12.96 -4.82 9.77
N ILE A 133 11.83 -4.72 9.04
CA ILE A 133 11.67 -5.31 7.70
C ILE A 133 12.85 -5.01 6.76
N PRO A 134 13.34 -3.75 6.63
CA PRO A 134 14.50 -3.46 5.80
C PRO A 134 15.74 -4.26 6.22
N THR A 135 16.01 -4.33 7.52
CA THR A 135 17.15 -5.07 8.07
C THR A 135 17.04 -6.57 7.81
N VAL A 136 15.85 -7.16 7.96
CA VAL A 136 15.62 -8.59 7.64
C VAL A 136 15.86 -8.88 6.17
N ILE A 137 15.49 -7.95 5.27
CA ILE A 137 15.75 -8.08 3.84
C ILE A 137 17.27 -8.06 3.56
N ASP A 138 18.01 -7.14 4.19
CA ASP A 138 19.47 -7.07 4.04
C ASP A 138 20.15 -8.33 4.58
N GLU A 139 19.65 -8.86 5.71
CA GLU A 139 20.15 -10.09 6.30
C GLU A 139 19.85 -11.32 5.43
N LEU A 140 18.65 -11.39 4.83
CA LEU A 140 18.29 -12.38 3.82
C LEU A 140 19.26 -12.37 2.64
N PHE A 141 19.61 -11.19 2.13
CA PHE A 141 20.59 -11.05 1.05
C PHE A 141 22.00 -11.48 1.49
N ALA A 142 22.43 -11.08 2.68
CA ALA A 142 23.73 -11.47 3.23
C ALA A 142 23.84 -13.00 3.42
N ILE A 143 22.80 -13.64 3.95
CA ILE A 143 22.73 -15.10 4.11
C ILE A 143 22.76 -15.77 2.73
N ARG A 144 21.97 -15.27 1.78
CA ARG A 144 21.96 -15.79 0.40
C ARG A 144 23.34 -15.72 -0.24
N ASP A 145 24.04 -14.62 -0.08
CA ASP A 145 25.37 -14.44 -0.66
C ASP A 145 26.43 -15.29 0.06
N ALA A 146 26.35 -15.43 1.39
CA ALA A 146 27.20 -16.35 2.15
C ALA A 146 27.01 -17.82 1.71
N MET A 147 25.77 -18.25 1.44
CA MET A 147 25.52 -19.60 0.95
C MET A 147 26.00 -19.81 -0.49
N ARG A 148 25.94 -18.77 -1.35
CA ARG A 148 26.53 -18.81 -2.69
C ARG A 148 28.05 -18.97 -2.63
N LEU A 149 28.73 -18.25 -1.74
CA LEU A 149 30.18 -18.38 -1.53
C LEU A 149 30.59 -19.76 -1.03
N ARG A 150 29.75 -20.42 -0.24
CA ARG A 150 29.97 -21.80 0.24
C ARG A 150 29.70 -22.88 -0.83
N GLY A 151 29.33 -22.50 -2.05
CA GLY A 151 29.05 -23.44 -3.14
C GLY A 151 27.75 -24.25 -2.96
N LEU A 152 26.90 -23.88 -1.99
CA LEU A 152 25.63 -24.58 -1.72
C LEU A 152 24.55 -24.28 -2.78
N PHE A 153 24.80 -23.32 -3.69
CA PHE A 153 23.87 -22.90 -4.74
C PHE A 153 24.51 -22.86 -6.14
N PRO A 154 24.28 -23.83 -7.02
CA PRO A 154 24.63 -23.72 -8.45
C PRO A 154 23.57 -22.89 -9.23
N GLY A 155 23.02 -21.84 -8.62
CA GLY A 155 21.99 -20.97 -9.22
C GLY A 155 20.54 -21.38 -8.87
N ALA A 156 19.57 -20.77 -9.58
CA ALA A 156 18.13 -20.96 -9.35
C ALA A 156 17.67 -22.43 -9.47
N PHE A 157 18.40 -23.23 -10.25
CA PHE A 157 18.14 -24.66 -10.46
C PHE A 157 18.40 -25.50 -9.19
N GLY A 158 19.37 -25.12 -8.36
CA GLY A 158 19.67 -25.82 -7.10
C GLY A 158 18.63 -25.59 -6.00
N VAL A 159 18.03 -24.39 -5.97
CA VAL A 159 16.91 -24.05 -5.08
C VAL A 159 15.69 -24.92 -5.40
N LEU A 160 15.43 -25.14 -6.68
CA LEU A 160 14.29 -25.91 -7.16
C LEU A 160 14.48 -27.42 -6.94
N ALA A 161 15.73 -27.89 -6.99
CA ALA A 161 16.06 -29.30 -6.75
C ALA A 161 15.89 -29.72 -5.28
N HIS A 162 16.20 -28.84 -4.31
CA HIS A 162 16.09 -29.13 -2.88
C HIS A 162 15.52 -27.93 -2.09
N PRO A 163 14.22 -27.62 -2.25
CA PRO A 163 13.60 -26.45 -1.63
C PRO A 163 13.59 -26.54 -0.10
N ILE A 164 13.44 -27.73 0.46
CA ILE A 164 13.35 -27.94 1.92
C ILE A 164 14.69 -27.66 2.60
N ARG A 165 15.80 -28.23 2.09
CA ARG A 165 17.14 -27.96 2.64
C ARG A 165 17.54 -26.50 2.49
N THR A 166 17.19 -25.89 1.36
CA THR A 166 17.42 -24.45 1.13
C THR A 166 16.68 -23.60 2.16
N ALA A 167 15.42 -23.92 2.44
CA ALA A 167 14.64 -23.22 3.45
C ALA A 167 15.26 -23.37 4.84
N GLU A 168 15.71 -24.57 5.23
CA GLU A 168 16.37 -24.79 6.51
C GLU A 168 17.63 -23.93 6.69
N TYR A 169 18.50 -23.88 5.68
CA TYR A 169 19.73 -23.08 5.73
C TYR A 169 19.50 -21.56 5.78
N ILE A 170 18.34 -21.08 5.31
CA ILE A 170 17.96 -19.67 5.38
C ILE A 170 17.23 -19.38 6.70
N LEU A 171 16.25 -20.21 7.06
CA LEU A 171 15.35 -19.97 8.18
C LEU A 171 16.06 -20.12 9.52
N VAL A 172 16.91 -21.13 9.70
CA VAL A 172 17.62 -21.34 10.97
C VAL A 172 18.45 -20.12 11.40
N PRO A 173 19.35 -19.56 10.56
CA PRO A 173 20.10 -18.36 10.94
C PRO A 173 19.21 -17.12 11.12
N LEU A 174 18.19 -16.92 10.27
CA LEU A 174 17.26 -15.79 10.40
C LEU A 174 16.43 -15.83 11.68
N LEU A 175 15.97 -17.01 12.08
CA LEU A 175 15.21 -17.18 13.32
C LEU A 175 16.11 -16.92 14.52
N SER A 176 17.34 -17.44 14.49
CA SER A 176 18.34 -17.21 15.55
C SER A 176 18.66 -15.72 15.72
N SER A 177 18.90 -14.99 14.61
CA SER A 177 19.16 -13.55 14.67
C SER A 177 17.94 -12.75 15.11
N SER A 178 16.75 -13.10 14.60
CA SER A 178 15.50 -12.43 14.97
C SER A 178 15.16 -12.59 16.46
N ILE A 179 15.39 -13.77 17.04
CA ILE A 179 15.19 -14.02 18.48
C ILE A 179 16.16 -13.15 19.30
N ARG A 180 17.45 -13.16 18.96
CA ARG A 180 18.46 -12.34 19.65
C ARG A 180 18.11 -10.85 19.61
N MET A 181 17.67 -10.37 18.45
CA MET A 181 17.27 -8.98 18.29
C MET A 181 16.00 -8.62 19.06
N ALA A 182 15.04 -9.55 19.15
CA ALA A 182 13.85 -9.36 19.97
C ALA A 182 14.21 -9.22 21.46
N ASP A 183 15.14 -10.05 21.96
CA ASP A 183 15.63 -9.97 23.34
C ASP A 183 16.36 -8.66 23.62
N GLU A 184 17.28 -8.26 22.73
CA GLU A 184 18.00 -6.99 22.83
C GLU A 184 17.06 -5.79 22.83
N LEU A 185 16.05 -5.81 21.94
CA LEU A 185 15.06 -4.74 21.86
C LEU A 185 14.16 -4.70 23.09
N SER A 186 13.76 -5.85 23.63
CA SER A 186 12.96 -5.95 24.84
C SER A 186 13.73 -5.40 26.04
N ALA A 187 14.99 -5.80 26.22
CA ALA A 187 15.86 -5.27 27.26
C ALA A 187 16.08 -3.75 27.11
N ALA A 188 16.31 -3.26 25.89
CA ALA A 188 16.45 -1.84 25.61
C ALA A 188 15.15 -1.04 25.85
N ALA A 189 13.98 -1.63 25.59
CA ALA A 189 12.69 -1.02 25.85
C ALA A 189 12.41 -0.90 27.35
N LEU A 190 12.65 -1.98 28.11
CA LEU A 190 12.45 -2.00 29.56
C LEU A 190 13.38 -1.02 30.28
N THR A 191 14.66 -0.97 29.90
CA THR A 191 15.63 -0.01 30.47
C THR A 191 15.30 1.45 30.16
N ARG A 192 14.60 1.73 29.05
CA ARG A 192 14.08 3.07 28.69
C ARG A 192 12.71 3.39 29.32
N GLY A 193 12.20 2.54 30.22
CA GLY A 193 10.95 2.76 30.93
C GLY A 193 9.69 2.52 30.09
N LEU A 194 9.77 1.72 29.02
CA LEU A 194 8.61 1.35 28.22
C LEU A 194 7.66 0.50 29.07
N GLY A 195 6.44 1.00 29.32
CA GLY A 195 5.48 0.41 30.27
C GLY A 195 5.37 1.14 31.61
N GLY A 196 6.12 2.23 31.83
CA GLY A 196 5.96 3.10 32.99
C GLY A 196 4.68 3.95 32.97
N ALA A 197 4.41 4.68 34.06
CA ALA A 197 3.19 5.48 34.23
C ALA A 197 3.02 6.62 33.20
N VAL A 198 4.10 7.04 32.55
CA VAL A 198 4.12 8.16 31.59
C VAL A 198 3.99 7.63 30.16
N GLN A 199 3.00 8.14 29.41
CA GLN A 199 2.82 7.77 28.02
C GLN A 199 3.90 8.39 27.12
N PRO A 200 4.51 7.61 26.20
CA PRO A 200 5.53 8.12 25.28
C PRO A 200 4.96 9.14 24.28
N THR A 201 5.60 10.32 24.20
CA THR A 201 5.24 11.39 23.25
C THR A 201 5.75 11.11 21.83
N SER A 202 5.04 11.57 20.80
CA SER A 202 5.46 11.45 19.39
C SER A 202 6.36 12.60 18.98
N ILE A 203 7.57 12.31 18.50
CA ILE A 203 8.53 13.32 17.98
C ILE A 203 8.11 13.84 16.60
N VAL A 204 7.38 13.02 15.82
CA VAL A 204 6.90 13.39 14.48
C VAL A 204 5.77 14.42 14.60
N ARG A 205 6.02 15.65 14.14
CA ARG A 205 5.00 16.69 13.98
C ARG A 205 4.33 16.53 12.61
N LEU A 206 3.11 16.01 12.62
CA LEU A 206 2.20 16.02 11.47
C LEU A 206 1.71 17.47 11.29
N ARG A 207 1.98 18.07 10.14
CA ARG A 207 1.52 19.41 9.77
C ARG A 207 0.49 19.23 8.67
N PHE A 208 -0.72 19.71 8.94
CA PHE A 208 -1.80 19.76 7.97
C PHE A 208 -1.43 20.77 6.89
N THR A 209 -1.34 20.32 5.65
CA THR A 209 -0.92 21.18 4.52
C THR A 209 -2.13 21.50 3.64
N TRP A 210 -2.10 22.59 2.88
CA TRP A 210 -3.19 22.96 1.96
C TRP A 210 -3.52 21.87 0.91
N HIS A 211 -2.55 21.01 0.60
CA HIS A 211 -2.77 19.82 -0.24
C HIS A 211 -3.66 18.78 0.43
N ASP A 212 -3.67 18.68 1.77
CA ASP A 212 -4.59 17.82 2.52
C ASP A 212 -6.02 18.33 2.41
N ALA A 213 -6.23 19.65 2.50
CA ALA A 213 -7.55 20.25 2.35
C ALA A 213 -8.13 20.04 0.94
N ALA A 214 -7.29 20.14 -0.11
CA ALA A 214 -7.72 19.87 -1.49
C ALA A 214 -8.10 18.39 -1.70
N LEU A 215 -7.37 17.46 -1.07
CA LEU A 215 -7.60 16.02 -1.19
C LEU A 215 -8.86 15.57 -0.41
N ILE A 216 -9.14 16.22 0.73
CA ILE A 216 -10.39 16.07 1.48
C ILE A 216 -11.56 16.67 0.70
N ALA A 217 -11.41 17.84 0.09
CA ALA A 217 -12.46 18.44 -0.72
C ALA A 217 -12.80 17.56 -1.94
N ALA A 218 -11.79 16.99 -2.61
CA ALA A 218 -11.99 16.08 -3.74
C ALA A 218 -12.72 14.78 -3.33
N THR A 219 -12.35 14.18 -2.20
CA THR A 219 -13.01 12.97 -1.69
C THR A 219 -14.42 13.24 -1.19
N ALA A 220 -14.62 14.35 -0.49
CA ALA A 220 -15.94 14.79 -0.07
C ALA A 220 -16.83 15.01 -1.30
N ALA A 221 -16.33 15.65 -2.36
CA ALA A 221 -17.08 15.85 -3.60
C ALA A 221 -17.46 14.52 -4.28
N ILE A 222 -16.55 13.54 -4.34
CA ILE A 222 -16.83 12.21 -4.90
C ILE A 222 -17.88 11.48 -4.06
N ALA A 223 -17.78 11.53 -2.73
CA ALA A 223 -18.75 10.90 -1.82
C ALA A 223 -20.12 11.59 -1.83
N PHE A 224 -20.15 12.93 -1.99
CA PHE A 224 -21.39 13.69 -2.13
C PHE A 224 -22.07 13.38 -3.47
N ALA A 225 -21.28 13.26 -4.54
CA ALA A 225 -21.80 12.89 -5.86
C ALA A 225 -22.41 11.48 -5.86
N SER A 226 -21.78 10.50 -5.20
CA SER A 226 -22.31 9.12 -5.13
C SER A 226 -23.58 9.01 -4.28
N THR A 227 -23.68 9.76 -3.17
CA THR A 227 -24.87 9.75 -2.31
C THR A 227 -26.06 10.50 -2.91
N ILE A 228 -25.85 11.66 -3.54
CA ILE A 228 -26.92 12.39 -4.24
C ILE A 228 -27.49 11.57 -5.39
N TRP A 229 -26.65 10.90 -6.17
CA TRP A 229 -27.11 10.08 -7.29
C TRP A 229 -27.68 8.72 -6.87
N GLY A 230 -27.41 8.28 -5.64
CA GLY A 230 -28.05 7.11 -5.03
C GLY A 230 -29.45 7.41 -4.48
N TRP A 231 -29.74 8.66 -4.12
CA TRP A 231 -31.06 9.12 -3.66
C TRP A 231 -32.00 9.55 -4.80
N LEU A 232 -31.47 9.82 -5.99
CA LEU A 232 -32.22 10.27 -7.18
C LEU A 232 -32.70 9.12 -8.09
N LEU A 233 -32.46 7.86 -7.71
CA LEU A 233 -32.88 6.63 -8.41
C LEU A 233 -33.69 5.74 -7.46
#